data_AF-A0A7C6T838-F1
#
_entry.id   AF-A0A7C6T838-F1
#
_cell.length_a   1.000
_cell.length_b   1.000
_cell.length_c   1.000
_cell.angle_alpha   90.00
_cell.angle_beta   90.00
_cell.angle_gamma   90.00
#
_symmetry.space_group_name_H-M   'P 1'
#
loop_
_entity.id
_entity.type
_entity.pdbx_description
1 polymer ?
#
loop_
_entity_poly.entity_id
_entity_poly.type
_entity_poly.pdbx_seq_one_letter_code
_entity_poly.pdbx_strand_id
1 'polypeptide(L)'
;MRKHSNRGFTLIELLVVIAIIAILAAILFPVFARARENARKSNCQSNCKQLGLALMQYVQDYDETLPILGWLPGDGVVWPNGKWDACNPWHMRIYPYVKNTGVFNCPSATYRWQGEVSQMIKYGANSTLMGVMPACPLASIERPADTVAMADSDGEASYAIMQTPYLGSGSSKPRYLGVRHTDGANFVFVDGHVKWVKVEVDPATKLPVHPGVQQGVYWRADGTS
;
A
#
# COMPACT_ATOMS: atom_id res chain seq x y z
N MET A 1 22.27 35.40 57.18
CA MET A 1 22.52 34.20 56.34
C MET A 1 21.57 33.08 56.76
N ARG A 2 20.58 32.75 55.92
CA ARG A 2 19.66 31.62 56.16
C ARG A 2 20.40 30.33 55.76
N LYS A 3 20.71 29.44 56.72
CA LYS A 3 21.27 28.11 56.43
C LYS A 3 20.22 27.28 55.69
N HIS A 4 20.43 27.05 54.40
CA HIS A 4 19.66 26.04 53.68
C HIS A 4 20.05 24.66 54.22
N SER A 5 19.08 23.98 54.86
CA SER A 5 19.19 22.56 55.17
C SER A 5 19.09 21.80 53.84
N ASN A 6 20.24 21.36 53.32
CA ASN A 6 20.27 20.42 52.20
C ASN A 6 19.82 19.06 52.73
N ARG A 7 18.53 18.75 52.52
CA ARG A 7 18.01 17.39 52.68
C ARG A 7 18.62 16.53 51.56
N GLY A 8 19.47 15.58 51.92
CA GLY A 8 20.04 14.62 50.97
C GLY A 8 18.98 13.62 50.52
N PHE A 9 18.99 13.29 49.22
CA PHE A 9 18.12 12.27 48.64
C PHE A 9 18.61 10.88 49.06
N THR A 10 17.73 10.02 49.57
CA THR A 10 18.11 8.66 49.93
C THR A 10 18.17 7.78 48.67
N LEU A 11 19.06 6.78 48.68
CA LEU A 11 19.21 5.84 47.57
C LEU A 11 17.90 5.07 47.28
N ILE A 12 17.08 4.83 48.31
CA ILE A 12 15.78 4.16 48.19
C ILE A 12 14.77 5.04 47.45
N GLU A 13 14.69 6.33 47.77
CA GLU A 13 13.79 7.26 47.08
C GLU A 13 14.12 7.34 45.57
N LEU A 14 15.42 7.32 45.23
CA LEU A 14 15.83 7.33 43.82
C LEU A 14 15.45 6.03 43.11
N LEU A 15 15.67 4.88 43.77
CA LEU A 15 15.33 3.56 43.24
C LEU A 15 13.83 3.41 42.97
N VAL A 16 12.98 3.86 43.88
CA VAL A 16 11.52 3.77 43.71
C VAL A 16 11.06 4.62 42.52
N VAL A 17 11.61 5.83 42.35
CA VAL A 17 11.24 6.71 41.23
C VAL A 17 11.64 6.10 39.90
N ILE A 18 12.87 5.61 39.76
CA ILE A 18 13.29 4.97 38.50
C ILE A 18 12.49 3.69 38.23
N ALA A 19 12.12 2.93 39.27
CA ALA A 19 11.29 1.74 39.13
C ALA A 19 9.89 2.10 38.61
N ILE A 20 9.26 3.15 39.15
CA ILE A 20 7.96 3.62 38.68
C ILE A 20 8.06 4.13 37.24
N ILE A 21 9.08 4.93 36.89
CA ILE A 21 9.29 5.40 35.51
C ILE A 21 9.48 4.21 34.56
N ALA A 22 10.27 3.20 34.96
CA ALA A 22 10.50 2.01 34.15
C ALA A 22 9.20 1.23 33.90
N ILE A 23 8.35 1.06 34.93
CA ILE A 23 7.04 0.40 34.79
C ILE A 23 6.12 1.19 33.86
N LEU A 24 6.03 2.52 34.05
CA LEU A 24 5.18 3.38 33.21
C LEU A 24 5.65 3.37 31.75
N ALA A 25 6.96 3.47 31.52
CA ALA A 25 7.55 3.44 30.20
C ALA A 25 7.32 2.07 29.51
N ALA A 26 7.47 0.96 30.24
CA ALA A 26 7.24 -0.39 29.73
C ALA A 26 5.81 -0.60 29.21
N ILE A 27 4.80 0.04 29.83
CA ILE A 27 3.40 -0.03 29.37
C ILE A 27 3.15 0.99 28.25
N LEU A 28 3.74 2.19 28.33
CA LEU A 28 3.47 3.27 27.39
C LEU A 28 4.08 3.03 26.00
N PHE A 29 5.29 2.45 25.93
CA PHE A 29 5.97 2.20 24.65
C PHE A 29 5.19 1.30 23.67
N PRO A 30 4.68 0.10 24.05
CA PRO A 30 3.92 -0.73 23.13
C PRO A 30 2.61 -0.07 22.68
N VAL A 31 1.93 0.65 23.59
CA VAL A 31 0.71 1.39 23.27
C VAL A 31 0.99 2.51 22.27
N PHE A 32 2.04 3.29 22.50
CA PHE A 32 2.44 4.38 21.62
C PHE A 32 2.86 3.86 20.23
N ALA A 33 3.59 2.75 20.17
CA ALA A 33 3.96 2.13 18.90
C ALA A 33 2.73 1.73 18.08
N ARG A 34 1.74 1.10 18.72
CA ARG A 34 0.47 0.71 18.07
C ARG A 34 -0.35 1.93 17.63
N ALA A 35 -0.43 2.97 18.46
CA ALA A 35 -1.12 4.22 18.12
C ALA A 35 -0.47 4.90 16.89
N ARG A 36 0.86 4.94 16.84
CA ARG A 36 1.60 5.48 15.70
C ARG A 36 1.34 4.70 14.41
N GLU A 37 1.30 3.37 14.48
CA GLU A 37 1.00 2.55 13.29
C GLU A 37 -0.44 2.73 12.83
N ASN A 38 -1.40 2.84 13.75
CA ASN A 38 -2.79 3.15 13.39
C ASN A 38 -2.91 4.50 12.64
N ALA A 39 -2.16 5.52 13.07
CA ALA A 39 -2.11 6.80 12.37
C ALA A 39 -1.52 6.67 10.96
N ARG A 40 -0.43 5.90 10.80
CA ARG A 40 0.17 5.61 9.49
C ARG A 40 -0.76 4.83 8.58
N LYS A 41 -1.48 3.84 9.12
CA LYS A 41 -2.52 3.08 8.42
C LYS A 41 -3.64 4.00 7.92
N SER A 42 -4.13 4.92 8.75
CA SER A 42 -5.15 5.90 8.34
C SER A 42 -4.67 6.80 7.21
N ASN A 43 -3.41 7.25 7.27
CA ASN A 43 -2.81 8.05 6.20
C ASN A 43 -2.65 7.23 4.91
N CYS A 44 -2.23 5.97 5.01
CA CYS A 44 -2.16 5.05 3.88
C CYS A 44 -3.55 4.84 3.25
N GLN A 45 -4.59 4.64 4.05
CA GLN A 45 -5.96 4.49 3.58
C GLN A 45 -6.44 5.75 2.83
N SER A 46 -6.10 6.94 3.32
CA SER A 46 -6.37 8.20 2.63
C SER A 46 -5.65 8.31 1.28
N ASN A 47 -4.38 7.87 1.22
CA ASN A 47 -3.63 7.79 -0.02
C ASN A 47 -4.29 6.80 -1.01
N CYS A 48 -4.64 5.59 -0.56
CA CYS A 48 -5.40 4.62 -1.35
C CYS A 48 -6.73 5.19 -1.86
N LYS A 49 -7.43 6.00 -1.06
CA LYS A 49 -8.69 6.61 -1.49
C LYS A 49 -8.47 7.63 -2.60
N GLN A 50 -7.41 8.45 -2.51
CA GLN A 50 -7.02 9.36 -3.59
C GLN A 50 -6.63 8.61 -4.87
N LEU A 51 -5.92 7.49 -4.75
CA LEU A 51 -5.59 6.63 -5.89
C LEU A 51 -6.85 5.99 -6.51
N GLY A 52 -7.79 5.52 -5.69
CA GLY A 52 -9.08 4.99 -6.15
C GLY A 52 -9.92 6.04 -6.87
N LEU A 53 -9.96 7.28 -6.38
CA LEU A 53 -10.63 8.38 -7.07
C LEU A 53 -9.97 8.69 -8.42
N ALA A 54 -8.63 8.75 -8.46
CA ALA A 54 -7.89 8.97 -9.70
C ALA A 54 -8.09 7.83 -10.71
N LEU A 55 -8.19 6.58 -10.25
CA LEU A 55 -8.54 5.45 -11.09
C LEU A 55 -9.94 5.62 -11.70
N MET A 56 -10.94 6.04 -10.92
CA MET A 56 -12.29 6.25 -11.43
C MET A 56 -12.36 7.41 -12.42
N GLN A 57 -11.58 8.48 -12.21
CA GLN A 57 -11.46 9.58 -13.17
C GLN A 57 -10.82 9.10 -14.49
N TYR A 58 -9.76 8.28 -14.41
CA TYR A 58 -9.20 7.64 -15.60
C TYR A 58 -10.24 6.80 -16.34
N VAL A 59 -10.96 5.92 -15.63
CA VAL A 59 -11.98 5.06 -16.25
C VAL A 59 -13.04 5.87 -17.00
N GLN A 60 -13.46 7.02 -16.44
CA GLN A 60 -14.42 7.93 -17.10
C GLN A 60 -13.88 8.56 -18.39
N ASP A 61 -12.59 8.87 -18.45
CA ASP A 61 -11.96 9.49 -19.62
C ASP A 61 -11.57 8.47 -20.72
N TYR A 62 -11.48 7.18 -20.38
CA TYR A 62 -10.96 6.12 -21.25
C TYR A 62 -11.98 4.99 -21.48
N ASP A 63 -13.16 5.34 -22.01
CA ASP A 63 -14.22 4.42 -22.47
C ASP A 63 -14.62 3.34 -21.44
N GLU A 64 -14.67 3.72 -20.16
CA GLU A 64 -15.00 2.82 -19.06
C GLU A 64 -14.07 1.61 -18.94
N THR A 65 -12.80 1.73 -19.34
CA THR A 65 -11.80 0.67 -19.24
C THR A 65 -10.76 0.93 -18.14
N LEU A 66 -10.29 -0.15 -17.51
CA LEU A 66 -9.21 -0.08 -16.55
C LEU A 66 -7.85 0.17 -17.25
N PRO A 67 -6.91 0.89 -16.60
CA PRO A 67 -5.61 1.17 -17.19
C PRO A 67 -4.81 -0.12 -17.45
N ILE A 68 -4.06 -0.17 -18.55
CA ILE A 68 -3.21 -1.35 -18.87
C ILE A 68 -1.86 -1.29 -18.13
N LEU A 69 -1.46 -2.42 -17.55
CA LEU A 69 -0.16 -2.72 -16.94
C LEU A 69 0.78 -3.23 -18.03
N GLY A 70 1.39 -2.32 -18.78
CA GLY A 70 2.30 -2.75 -19.81
C GLY A 70 2.96 -1.63 -20.58
N TRP A 71 4.02 -2.03 -21.27
CA TRP A 71 4.61 -1.24 -22.32
C TRP A 71 3.78 -1.44 -23.58
N LEU A 72 3.08 -0.39 -24.03
CA LEU A 72 2.41 -0.37 -25.32
C LEU A 72 3.29 0.43 -26.31
N PRO A 73 3.47 -0.05 -27.56
CA PRO A 73 4.21 0.71 -28.56
C PRO A 73 3.63 2.11 -28.75
N GLY A 74 4.45 3.14 -28.58
CA GLY A 74 4.04 4.55 -28.76
C GLY A 74 3.37 5.20 -27.55
N ASP A 75 3.18 4.50 -26.44
CA ASP A 75 2.51 4.98 -25.23
C ASP A 75 3.50 5.54 -24.19
N GLY A 76 4.56 6.21 -24.65
CA GLY A 76 5.55 6.81 -23.75
C GLY A 76 5.00 8.04 -23.01
N VAL A 77 5.52 8.31 -21.81
CA VAL A 77 5.06 9.41 -20.95
C VAL A 77 6.23 10.19 -20.36
N VAL A 78 6.00 11.48 -20.07
CA VAL A 78 6.93 12.30 -19.29
C VAL A 78 6.64 12.09 -17.80
N TRP A 79 7.62 11.57 -17.08
CA TRP A 79 7.54 11.30 -15.65
C TRP A 79 7.62 12.59 -14.82
N PRO A 80 7.25 12.58 -13.53
CA PRO A 80 7.19 13.81 -12.73
C PRO A 80 8.54 14.53 -12.58
N ASN A 81 9.66 13.81 -12.72
CA ASN A 81 11.00 14.38 -12.76
C ASN A 81 11.37 15.03 -14.11
N GLY A 82 10.44 15.13 -15.06
CA GLY A 82 10.63 15.72 -16.38
C GLY A 82 11.30 14.82 -17.41
N LYS A 83 11.64 13.57 -17.08
CA LYS A 83 12.26 12.62 -18.02
C LYS A 83 11.19 11.89 -18.81
N TRP A 84 11.40 11.80 -20.13
CA TRP A 84 10.60 10.93 -20.97
C TRP A 84 11.05 9.47 -20.80
N ASP A 85 10.09 8.55 -20.79
CA ASP A 85 10.33 7.11 -20.86
C ASP A 85 9.23 6.43 -21.68
N ALA A 86 9.58 5.33 -22.35
CA ALA A 86 8.61 4.57 -23.14
C ALA A 86 7.64 3.76 -22.25
N CYS A 87 7.93 3.63 -20.96
CA CYS A 87 7.13 2.92 -19.97
C CYS A 87 6.03 3.81 -19.38
N ASN A 88 4.77 3.40 -19.57
CA ASN A 88 3.59 4.04 -18.99
C ASN A 88 2.82 3.05 -18.08
N PRO A 89 3.32 2.81 -16.85
CA PRO A 89 2.67 1.93 -15.89
C PRO A 89 1.37 2.55 -15.35
N TRP A 90 0.51 1.75 -14.71
CA TRP A 90 -0.81 2.20 -14.22
C TRP A 90 -0.75 3.47 -13.37
N HIS A 91 0.26 3.60 -12.51
CA HIS A 91 0.38 4.75 -11.61
C HIS A 91 0.70 6.03 -12.39
N MET A 92 1.40 5.92 -13.52
CA MET A 92 1.63 7.03 -14.44
C MET A 92 0.40 7.36 -15.28
N ARG A 93 -0.40 6.35 -15.66
CA ARG A 93 -1.69 6.58 -16.34
C ARG A 93 -2.67 7.37 -15.49
N ILE A 94 -2.69 7.12 -14.18
CA ILE A 94 -3.57 7.86 -13.25
C ILE A 94 -2.89 9.11 -12.65
N TYR A 95 -1.58 9.29 -12.83
CA TYR A 95 -0.84 10.42 -12.27
C TYR A 95 -1.41 11.80 -12.65
N PRO A 96 -1.89 12.05 -13.90
CA PRO A 96 -2.51 13.33 -14.27
C PRO A 96 -3.70 13.75 -13.41
N TYR A 97 -4.39 12.80 -12.77
CA TYR A 97 -5.52 13.05 -11.88
C TYR A 97 -5.09 13.29 -10.41
N VAL A 98 -3.91 12.81 -10.03
CA VAL A 98 -3.35 12.96 -8.67
C VAL A 98 -2.42 14.17 -8.56
N LYS A 99 -1.50 14.32 -9.52
CA LYS A 99 -0.44 15.36 -9.59
C LYS A 99 0.38 15.53 -8.30
N ASN A 100 0.50 14.48 -7.49
CA ASN A 100 1.22 14.49 -6.23
C ASN A 100 1.91 13.14 -5.99
N THR A 101 3.24 13.12 -6.03
CA THR A 101 4.05 11.91 -5.80
C THR A 101 3.90 11.37 -4.38
N GLY A 102 3.60 12.21 -3.39
CA GLY A 102 3.40 11.83 -2.00
C GLY A 102 2.27 10.82 -1.78
N VAL A 103 1.24 10.86 -2.64
CA VAL A 103 0.09 9.94 -2.56
C VAL A 103 0.49 8.51 -2.90
N PHE A 104 1.50 8.31 -3.74
CA PHE A 104 2.01 6.98 -4.13
C PHE A 104 2.93 6.34 -3.08
N ASN A 105 3.07 6.98 -1.90
CA ASN A 105 3.93 6.54 -0.82
C ASN A 105 3.13 6.09 0.41
N CYS A 106 3.26 4.82 0.79
CA CYS A 106 2.71 4.29 2.04
C CYS A 106 3.55 4.76 3.24
N PRO A 107 3.00 5.45 4.26
CA PRO A 107 3.76 5.95 5.41
C PRO A 107 4.50 4.88 6.22
N SER A 108 4.05 3.62 6.16
CA SER A 108 4.70 2.48 6.82
C SER A 108 5.76 1.80 5.95
N ALA A 109 5.88 2.15 4.68
CA ALA A 109 6.96 1.68 3.81
C ALA A 109 8.27 2.46 4.04
N THR A 110 9.40 1.79 3.82
CA THR A 110 10.74 2.39 3.91
C THR A 110 11.11 3.23 2.69
N TYR A 111 10.71 2.77 1.50
CA TYR A 111 10.97 3.47 0.24
C TYR A 111 10.01 4.65 0.03
N ARG A 112 10.51 5.72 -0.58
CA ARG A 112 9.75 6.89 -1.01
C ARG A 112 10.04 7.18 -2.47
N TRP A 113 9.05 6.99 -3.33
CA TRP A 113 9.11 7.40 -4.72
C TRP A 113 9.01 8.92 -4.82
N GLN A 114 9.93 9.52 -5.56
CA GLN A 114 10.07 10.97 -5.74
C GLN A 114 9.68 11.42 -7.16
N GLY A 115 9.05 10.55 -7.95
CA GLY A 115 8.70 10.86 -9.33
C GLY A 115 9.79 10.50 -10.34
N GLU A 116 10.83 9.79 -9.92
CA GLU A 116 11.83 9.23 -10.81
C GLU A 116 11.24 8.14 -11.71
N VAL A 117 11.89 7.88 -12.86
CA VAL A 117 11.53 6.83 -13.81
C VAL A 117 11.81 5.46 -13.16
N SER A 118 10.88 5.05 -12.30
CA SER A 118 10.97 3.88 -11.45
C SER A 118 9.57 3.45 -11.11
N GLN A 119 9.35 2.15 -11.16
CA GLN A 119 8.07 1.55 -10.85
C GLN A 119 7.96 1.08 -9.40
N MET A 120 8.96 1.44 -8.60
CA MET A 120 9.06 1.10 -7.21
C MET A 120 8.15 2.00 -6.37
N ILE A 121 6.85 1.89 -6.59
CA ILE A 121 5.85 2.44 -5.67
C ILE A 121 5.37 1.32 -4.74
N LYS A 122 4.83 1.71 -3.59
CA LYS A 122 4.45 0.75 -2.53
C LYS A 122 2.97 0.38 -2.53
N TYR A 123 2.33 0.67 -3.66
CA TYR A 123 1.03 0.18 -4.07
C TYR A 123 1.20 -0.59 -5.37
N GLY A 124 0.43 -1.66 -5.54
CA GLY A 124 0.40 -2.43 -6.76
C GLY A 124 -1.01 -2.53 -7.32
N ALA A 125 -1.08 -2.77 -8.62
CA ALA A 125 -2.32 -2.95 -9.34
C ALA A 125 -2.61 -4.44 -9.59
N ASN A 126 -3.89 -4.76 -9.73
CA ASN A 126 -4.33 -6.11 -9.98
C ASN A 126 -4.03 -6.53 -11.43
N SER A 127 -3.12 -7.50 -11.58
CA SER A 127 -2.63 -7.95 -12.89
C SER A 127 -3.65 -8.72 -13.71
N THR A 128 -4.66 -9.35 -13.11
CA THR A 128 -5.74 -10.03 -13.87
C THR A 128 -6.74 -9.07 -14.48
N LEU A 129 -6.83 -7.85 -13.95
CA LEU A 129 -7.73 -6.83 -14.49
C LEU A 129 -6.99 -5.84 -15.38
N MET A 130 -5.81 -5.43 -14.95
CA MET A 130 -5.06 -4.37 -15.62
C MET A 130 -3.93 -4.94 -16.49
N GLY A 131 -3.56 -6.21 -16.36
CA GLY A 131 -2.52 -6.87 -17.18
C GLY A 131 -3.04 -7.56 -18.43
N VAL A 132 -4.28 -7.30 -18.83
CA VAL A 132 -4.94 -7.92 -19.99
C VAL A 132 -4.93 -6.99 -21.20
N MET A 133 -4.98 -7.58 -22.40
CA MET A 133 -5.17 -6.86 -23.66
C MET A 133 -6.28 -7.52 -24.49
N PRO A 134 -7.29 -6.78 -24.97
CA PRO A 134 -7.53 -5.34 -24.79
C PRO A 134 -7.78 -4.95 -23.32
N ALA A 135 -7.79 -3.64 -23.02
CA ALA A 135 -8.06 -3.12 -21.67
C ALA A 135 -9.36 -3.71 -21.11
N CYS A 136 -9.37 -4.08 -19.82
CA CYS A 136 -10.53 -4.67 -19.19
C CYS A 136 -11.67 -3.63 -19.06
N PRO A 137 -12.82 -3.83 -19.71
CA PRO A 137 -13.96 -2.93 -19.55
C PRO A 137 -14.60 -3.14 -18.19
N LEU A 138 -14.96 -2.04 -17.52
CA LEU A 138 -15.58 -2.06 -16.18
C LEU A 138 -16.84 -2.92 -16.16
N ALA A 139 -17.62 -2.89 -17.24
CA ALA A 139 -18.84 -3.68 -17.41
C ALA A 139 -18.61 -5.21 -17.43
N SER A 140 -17.38 -5.69 -17.67
CA SER A 140 -17.06 -7.12 -17.63
C SER A 140 -16.81 -7.65 -16.22
N ILE A 141 -16.73 -6.76 -15.22
CA ILE A 141 -16.43 -7.13 -13.84
C ILE A 141 -17.75 -7.38 -13.11
N GLU A 142 -18.02 -8.64 -12.77
CA GLU A 142 -19.30 -9.05 -12.19
C GLU A 142 -19.54 -8.44 -10.80
N ARG A 143 -18.47 -8.25 -10.02
CA ARG A 143 -18.54 -7.79 -8.62
C ARG A 143 -17.59 -6.63 -8.32
N PRO A 144 -17.81 -5.42 -8.88
CA PRO A 144 -16.88 -4.29 -8.73
C PRO A 144 -16.58 -3.90 -7.27
N ALA A 145 -17.57 -4.04 -6.38
CA ALA A 145 -17.44 -3.75 -4.96
C ALA A 145 -16.73 -4.84 -4.14
N ASP A 146 -16.47 -6.02 -4.72
CA ASP A 146 -15.74 -7.09 -4.03
C ASP A 146 -14.44 -7.47 -4.76
N THR A 147 -14.24 -7.01 -5.99
CA THR A 147 -13.02 -7.24 -6.78
C THR A 147 -11.98 -6.15 -6.55
N VAL A 148 -10.75 -6.56 -6.24
CA VAL A 148 -9.63 -5.66 -5.94
C VAL A 148 -9.06 -5.07 -7.23
N ALA A 149 -8.87 -3.75 -7.27
CA ALA A 149 -8.16 -3.05 -8.33
C ALA A 149 -6.70 -2.78 -7.95
N MET A 150 -6.45 -2.36 -6.69
CA MET A 150 -5.13 -2.00 -6.19
C MET A 150 -4.99 -2.39 -4.72
N ALA A 151 -3.78 -2.59 -4.24
CA ALA A 151 -3.51 -2.82 -2.82
C ALA A 151 -2.10 -2.38 -2.45
N ASP A 152 -1.79 -2.34 -1.16
CA ASP A 152 -0.40 -2.23 -0.69
C ASP A 152 0.47 -3.32 -1.35
N SER A 153 1.68 -2.96 -1.82
CA SER A 153 2.58 -3.92 -2.49
C SER A 153 4.02 -3.79 -2.03
N ASP A 154 4.60 -4.92 -1.64
CA ASP A 154 6.02 -5.09 -1.38
C ASP A 154 6.69 -5.71 -2.61
N GLY A 155 7.20 -4.83 -3.47
CA GLY A 155 7.94 -5.22 -4.67
C GLY A 155 8.61 -4.03 -5.37
N GLU A 156 9.33 -4.34 -6.43
CA GLU A 156 9.96 -3.34 -7.32
C GLU A 156 9.17 -3.08 -8.60
N ALA A 157 8.02 -3.71 -8.75
CA ALA A 157 7.14 -3.53 -9.89
C ALA A 157 5.72 -3.34 -9.38
N SER A 158 5.17 -2.16 -9.66
CA SER A 158 3.77 -1.82 -9.43
C SER A 158 2.76 -2.69 -10.21
N TYR A 159 3.25 -3.65 -10.99
CA TYR A 159 2.53 -4.43 -11.99
C TYR A 159 1.75 -5.66 -11.50
N ALA A 160 1.84 -6.05 -10.23
CA ALA A 160 1.03 -7.17 -9.75
C ALA A 160 0.93 -7.18 -8.23
N ILE A 161 -0.31 -7.24 -7.73
CA ILE A 161 -0.63 -7.68 -6.36
C ILE A 161 -1.05 -9.16 -6.29
N MET A 162 -1.14 -9.85 -7.43
CA MET A 162 -1.71 -11.20 -7.57
C MET A 162 -0.68 -12.31 -7.88
N GLN A 163 0.61 -12.10 -7.63
CA GLN A 163 1.64 -13.10 -7.94
C GLN A 163 2.33 -13.64 -6.67
N THR A 164 1.60 -14.38 -5.84
CA THR A 164 2.20 -15.31 -4.86
C THR A 164 1.78 -16.77 -5.14
N PRO A 165 2.69 -17.76 -5.27
CA PRO A 165 4.13 -17.65 -5.50
C PRO A 165 4.47 -17.89 -6.98
N TYR A 166 5.18 -16.95 -7.62
CA TYR A 166 6.03 -17.21 -8.79
C TYR A 166 5.36 -17.53 -10.14
N LEU A 167 5.58 -16.65 -11.15
CA LEU A 167 5.72 -17.08 -12.55
C LEU A 167 6.80 -16.24 -13.23
N GLY A 168 7.77 -16.93 -13.82
CA GLY A 168 9.03 -16.37 -14.29
C GLY A 168 8.87 -15.50 -15.54
N SER A 169 9.13 -14.20 -15.38
CA SER A 169 9.30 -13.27 -16.50
C SER A 169 10.66 -12.57 -16.43
N GLY A 170 11.76 -13.30 -16.23
CA GLY A 170 13.12 -12.71 -16.24
C GLY A 170 13.35 -11.51 -15.29
N SER A 171 12.42 -11.25 -14.37
CA SER A 171 12.40 -10.09 -13.49
C SER A 171 12.90 -10.56 -12.14
N SER A 172 14.09 -10.13 -11.76
CA SER A 172 14.81 -10.53 -10.55
C SER A 172 14.18 -10.08 -9.23
N LYS A 173 12.95 -9.54 -9.24
CA LYS A 173 12.39 -8.73 -8.15
C LYS A 173 11.00 -9.21 -7.70
N PRO A 174 10.78 -9.42 -6.39
CA PRO A 174 9.52 -9.90 -5.84
C PRO A 174 8.35 -8.93 -6.06
N ARG A 175 7.12 -9.46 -6.13
CA ARG A 175 5.87 -8.72 -6.40
C ARG A 175 4.75 -9.24 -5.52
N TYR A 176 4.74 -8.83 -4.25
CA TYR A 176 3.83 -9.40 -3.25
C TYR A 176 2.93 -8.34 -2.63
N LEU A 177 1.79 -8.77 -2.11
CA LEU A 177 0.91 -7.94 -1.27
C LEU A 177 1.68 -7.45 -0.04
N GLY A 178 1.68 -6.15 0.23
CA GLY A 178 2.43 -5.55 1.34
C GLY A 178 1.63 -5.56 2.64
N VAL A 179 1.92 -6.49 3.54
CA VAL A 179 1.21 -6.65 4.83
C VAL A 179 1.80 -5.73 5.91
N ARG A 180 1.73 -4.41 5.67
CA ARG A 180 2.40 -3.40 6.51
C ARG A 180 1.57 -2.88 7.67
N HIS A 181 0.26 -3.13 7.69
CA HIS A 181 -0.66 -2.46 8.59
C HIS A 181 -1.30 -3.42 9.60
N THR A 182 -0.49 -3.93 10.52
CA THR A 182 -0.93 -4.85 11.61
C THR A 182 -1.59 -6.11 11.07
N ASP A 183 -0.81 -6.95 10.37
CA ASP A 183 -1.27 -8.21 9.76
C ASP A 183 -2.36 -8.03 8.69
N GLY A 184 -2.34 -6.89 8.00
CA GLY A 184 -3.22 -6.65 6.87
C GLY A 184 -2.69 -5.57 5.93
N ALA A 185 -3.49 -5.31 4.89
CA ALA A 185 -3.21 -4.36 3.83
C ALA A 185 -4.47 -3.54 3.52
N ASN A 186 -4.27 -2.35 2.97
CA ASN A 186 -5.34 -1.55 2.40
C ASN A 186 -5.59 -2.00 0.96
N PHE A 187 -6.85 -2.25 0.65
CA PHE A 187 -7.33 -2.65 -0.67
C PHE A 187 -8.20 -1.55 -1.24
N VAL A 188 -7.97 -1.23 -2.50
CA VAL A 188 -8.84 -0.41 -3.33
C VAL A 188 -9.61 -1.35 -4.25
N PHE A 189 -10.92 -1.28 -4.18
CA PHE A 189 -11.82 -2.10 -4.99
C PHE A 189 -12.12 -1.39 -6.30
N VAL A 190 -12.66 -2.13 -7.27
CA VAL A 190 -12.92 -1.64 -8.61
C VAL A 190 -13.94 -0.50 -8.63
N ASP A 191 -14.87 -0.44 -7.67
CA ASP A 191 -15.78 0.70 -7.48
C ASP A 191 -15.13 1.94 -6.82
N GLY A 192 -13.84 1.87 -6.49
CA GLY A 192 -13.06 2.96 -5.88
C GLY A 192 -13.22 3.11 -4.36
N HIS A 193 -13.95 2.22 -3.67
CA HIS A 193 -13.92 2.21 -2.20
C HIS A 193 -12.65 1.55 -1.66
N VAL A 194 -12.32 1.84 -0.40
CA VAL A 194 -11.09 1.35 0.24
C VAL A 194 -11.44 0.66 1.54
N LYS A 195 -10.93 -0.56 1.70
CA LYS A 195 -11.13 -1.37 2.90
C LYS A 195 -9.80 -1.96 3.34
N TRP A 196 -9.53 -1.91 4.64
CA TRP A 196 -8.45 -2.70 5.21
C TRP A 196 -8.91 -4.15 5.35
N VAL A 197 -8.10 -5.07 4.85
CA VAL A 197 -8.37 -6.51 4.95
C VAL A 197 -7.22 -7.15 5.71
N LYS A 198 -7.55 -8.03 6.65
CA LYS A 198 -6.57 -8.85 7.34
C LYS A 198 -6.02 -9.87 6.35
N VAL A 199 -4.70 -9.97 6.28
CA VAL A 199 -4.00 -10.84 5.34
C VAL A 199 -3.18 -11.82 6.14
N GLU A 200 -3.51 -13.10 6.01
CA GLU A 200 -2.73 -14.14 6.66
C GLU A 200 -1.40 -14.32 5.95
N VAL A 201 -0.35 -14.63 6.71
CA VAL A 201 0.98 -14.91 6.16
C VAL A 201 1.23 -16.39 6.37
N ASP A 202 1.54 -17.09 5.28
CA ASP A 202 1.86 -18.51 5.32
C ASP A 202 3.13 -18.72 6.17
N PRO A 203 3.05 -19.52 7.26
CA PRO A 203 4.19 -19.74 8.14
C PRO A 203 5.37 -20.43 7.45
N ALA A 204 5.14 -21.21 6.38
CA ALA A 204 6.18 -21.93 5.64
C ALA A 204 6.93 -21.01 4.67
N THR A 205 6.20 -20.27 3.83
CA THR A 205 6.80 -19.41 2.80
C THR A 205 7.11 -17.99 3.29
N LYS A 206 6.54 -17.58 4.43
CA LYS A 206 6.52 -16.18 4.92
C LYS A 206 5.89 -15.20 3.92
N LEU A 207 5.07 -15.70 2.99
CA LEU A 207 4.39 -14.90 2.00
C LEU A 207 2.92 -14.64 2.41
N PRO A 208 2.35 -13.51 2.00
CA PRO A 208 0.93 -13.25 2.19
C PRO A 208 0.08 -14.25 1.41
N VAL A 209 -0.93 -14.79 2.08
CA VAL A 209 -2.01 -15.60 1.51
C VAL A 209 -3.09 -14.65 1.01
N HIS A 210 -3.60 -14.90 -0.20
CA HIS A 210 -4.67 -14.09 -0.77
C HIS A 210 -5.93 -14.15 0.13
N PRO A 211 -6.49 -13.00 0.52
CA PRO A 211 -7.88 -12.92 0.96
C PRO A 211 -8.77 -13.54 -0.09
N GLY A 212 -9.38 -14.67 0.24
CA GLY A 212 -10.30 -15.37 -0.64
C GLY A 212 -11.73 -14.84 -0.55
N VAL A 213 -12.62 -15.50 -1.30
CA VAL A 213 -14.05 -15.22 -1.34
C VAL A 213 -14.71 -15.17 0.05
N GLN A 214 -14.24 -15.97 0.99
CA GLN A 214 -14.77 -15.99 2.37
C GLN A 214 -14.63 -14.66 3.11
N GLN A 215 -13.67 -13.82 2.70
CA GLN A 215 -13.49 -12.46 3.24
C GLN A 215 -14.14 -11.37 2.35
N GLY A 216 -14.87 -11.78 1.31
CA GLY A 216 -15.47 -10.90 0.32
C GLY A 216 -14.45 -10.21 -0.57
N VAL A 217 -13.37 -10.92 -0.93
CA VAL A 217 -12.30 -10.38 -1.76
C VAL A 217 -12.10 -11.27 -2.98
N TYR A 218 -12.20 -10.65 -4.16
CA TYR A 218 -12.03 -11.28 -5.46
C TYR A 218 -10.90 -10.62 -6.25
N TRP A 219 -10.36 -11.39 -7.19
CA TRP A 219 -9.19 -10.98 -7.95
C TRP A 219 -9.45 -11.00 -9.46
N ARG A 220 -10.43 -11.76 -9.93
CA ARG A 220 -10.77 -11.86 -11.35
C ARG A 220 -12.08 -11.16 -11.68
N ALA A 221 -12.28 -10.87 -12.97
CA ALA A 221 -13.47 -10.20 -13.47
C ALA A 221 -14.74 -11.07 -13.29
N ASP A 222 -14.60 -12.39 -13.41
CA ASP A 222 -15.65 -13.41 -13.24
C ASP A 222 -16.05 -13.68 -11.78
N GLY A 223 -15.58 -12.85 -10.83
CA GLY A 223 -15.87 -13.06 -9.41
C GLY A 223 -15.21 -14.32 -8.84
N THR A 224 -14.06 -14.76 -9.37
CA THR A 224 -13.21 -15.75 -8.71
C THR A 224 -12.05 -15.10 -7.96
N SER A 225 -11.58 -15.77 -6.90
CA SER A 225 -10.38 -15.39 -6.16
C SER A 225 -9.09 -15.91 -6.80
#